data_AF-A0A1H4Q2S0-F1
#
_entry.id   AF-A0A1H4Q2S0-F1
#
_cell.length_a   1.000
_cell.length_b   1.000
_cell.length_c   1.000
_cell.angle_alpha   90.00
_cell.angle_beta   90.00
_cell.angle_gamma   90.00
#
_symmetry.space_group_name_H-M   'P 1'
#
loop_
_entity.id
_entity.type
_entity.pdbx_description
1 polymer ?
#
loop_
_entity_poly.entity_id
_entity_poly.type
_entity_poly.pdbx_seq_one_letter_code
_entity_poly.pdbx_strand_id
1 'polypeptide(L)'
;MTTEPATTGLAATEPATTGSARTDPVRGGEDGTPLTLAGWHPGRDAGDAAMIAVLKTTGPGPWSLFPAAERAVREFHGLRPAPAAHGGREVAATGCVVDPQEARYSGPPLHRLAETLGTRLFPLGRTDADAPMAVDEEGRLFSLGAGGAWLHGETVRDGLLALTEGLRPYASGDGNGGGRCGRQRPTRPPASGRRSSPSTSCTPTACSTPAPSACGPPRSAGSA
;
A
#
# COMPACT_ATOMS: atom_id res chain seq x y z
N MET A 1 21.75 -87.47 36.27
CA MET A 1 21.33 -87.04 37.63
C MET A 1 22.14 -85.80 37.92
N THR A 2 21.64 -84.57 37.95
CA THR A 2 20.34 -84.06 38.42
C THR A 2 20.26 -82.61 37.87
N THR A 3 19.34 -82.33 36.95
CA THR A 3 18.00 -81.72 37.15
C THR A 3 18.06 -80.20 37.38
N GLU A 4 17.33 -79.49 36.51
CA GLU A 4 16.99 -78.06 36.55
C GLU A 4 16.44 -77.60 37.91
N PRO A 5 16.29 -76.27 38.08
CA PRO A 5 14.93 -75.81 38.29
C PRO A 5 14.52 -74.64 37.39
N ALA A 6 13.29 -74.79 36.88
CA ALA A 6 12.44 -73.77 36.31
C ALA A 6 12.02 -72.71 37.37
N THR A 7 11.80 -71.48 36.93
CA THR A 7 10.78 -70.57 37.50
C THR A 7 10.34 -69.56 36.44
N THR A 8 9.14 -69.82 35.92
CA THR A 8 8.00 -68.91 35.70
C THR A 8 8.28 -67.45 35.34
N GLY A 9 8.01 -67.10 34.08
CA GLY A 9 7.71 -65.74 33.62
C GLY A 9 6.41 -65.75 32.82
N LEU A 10 5.34 -65.32 33.48
CA LEU A 10 3.96 -65.21 33.03
C LEU A 10 3.82 -64.39 31.73
N ALA A 11 2.97 -64.87 30.82
CA ALA A 11 2.55 -64.17 29.62
C ALA A 11 1.86 -62.84 29.94
N ALA A 12 2.31 -61.77 29.26
CA ALA A 12 1.54 -60.55 29.08
C ALA A 12 1.45 -60.26 27.57
N THR A 13 0.23 -60.41 27.07
CA THR A 13 -0.24 -60.14 25.72
C THR A 13 -0.34 -58.62 25.50
N GLU A 14 0.37 -58.13 24.48
CA GLU A 14 0.08 -56.98 23.58
C GLU A 14 -0.09 -55.55 24.17
N PRO A 15 0.10 -54.46 23.39
CA PRO A 15 0.09 -54.39 21.93
C PRO A 15 1.27 -53.68 21.26
N ALA A 16 1.32 -53.93 19.94
CA ALA A 16 2.17 -53.29 18.96
C ALA A 16 2.19 -51.76 19.08
N THR A 17 3.33 -51.23 19.51
CA THR A 17 3.74 -49.88 19.12
C THR A 17 3.99 -49.91 17.62
N THR A 18 2.99 -49.43 16.89
CA THR A 18 3.10 -49.06 15.48
C THR A 18 4.33 -48.17 15.34
N GLY A 19 5.37 -48.75 14.75
CA GLY A 19 6.61 -48.07 14.45
C GLY A 19 6.30 -46.85 13.61
N SER A 20 6.54 -45.70 14.23
CA SER A 20 6.80 -44.39 13.66
C SER A 20 6.82 -44.43 12.13
N ALA A 21 5.71 -44.04 11.52
CA ALA A 21 5.66 -43.73 10.11
C ALA A 21 6.80 -42.74 9.85
N ARG A 22 7.86 -43.21 9.19
CA ARG A 22 8.75 -42.34 8.46
C ARG A 22 7.83 -41.67 7.45
N THR A 23 7.41 -40.45 7.77
CA THR A 23 6.73 -39.58 6.82
C THR A 23 7.72 -39.44 5.67
N ASP A 24 7.40 -40.09 4.57
CA ASP A 24 8.06 -39.86 3.30
C ASP A 24 8.13 -38.34 3.08
N PRO A 25 9.29 -37.76 2.74
CA PRO A 25 9.30 -36.39 2.30
C PRO A 25 8.52 -36.37 0.99
N VAL A 26 7.32 -35.80 1.03
CA VAL A 26 6.56 -35.47 -0.18
C VAL A 26 7.45 -34.55 -1.00
N ARG A 27 8.17 -35.15 -1.95
CA ARG A 27 8.80 -34.45 -3.07
C ARG A 27 7.68 -34.22 -4.08
N GLY A 28 6.84 -33.22 -3.80
CA GLY A 28 5.74 -32.78 -4.64
C GLY A 28 5.68 -31.26 -4.63
N GLY A 29 5.96 -30.64 -5.79
CA GLY A 29 5.61 -29.28 -6.18
C GLY A 29 5.88 -28.15 -5.18
N GLU A 30 6.89 -27.33 -5.44
CA GLU A 30 7.06 -26.00 -4.84
C GLU A 30 6.03 -24.99 -5.41
N ASP A 31 4.79 -25.43 -5.63
CA ASP A 31 3.76 -24.72 -6.40
C ASP A 31 2.77 -24.00 -5.47
N GLY A 32 3.28 -23.43 -4.38
CA GLY A 32 2.49 -22.55 -3.52
C GLY A 32 2.36 -21.18 -4.16
N THR A 33 1.18 -20.57 -4.14
CA THR A 33 1.07 -19.14 -4.48
C THR A 33 1.96 -18.32 -3.54
N PRO A 34 2.48 -17.15 -3.95
CA PRO A 34 3.31 -16.31 -3.09
C PRO A 34 2.68 -16.00 -1.73
N LEU A 35 1.35 -15.91 -1.68
CA LEU A 35 0.56 -15.79 -0.45
C LEU A 35 0.64 -17.04 0.44
N THR A 36 0.47 -18.23 -0.14
CA THR A 36 0.55 -19.50 0.59
C THR A 36 1.94 -19.71 1.17
N LEU A 37 2.98 -19.37 0.40
CA LEU A 37 4.38 -19.39 0.86
C LEU A 37 4.65 -18.40 2.00
N ALA A 38 3.91 -17.28 2.04
CA ALA A 38 3.95 -16.33 3.15
C ALA A 38 3.15 -16.78 4.39
N GLY A 39 2.54 -17.96 4.36
CA GLY A 39 1.75 -18.51 5.48
C GLY A 39 0.27 -18.14 5.45
N TRP A 40 -0.26 -17.65 4.32
CA TRP A 40 -1.69 -17.44 4.15
C TRP A 40 -2.41 -18.75 3.82
N HIS A 41 -3.62 -18.91 4.36
CA HIS A 41 -4.55 -19.97 3.99
C HIS A 41 -5.99 -19.44 4.07
N PRO A 42 -6.95 -20.01 3.32
CA PRO A 42 -8.36 -19.64 3.44
C PRO A 42 -8.85 -19.78 4.89
N GLY A 43 -9.62 -18.81 5.37
CA GLY A 43 -10.14 -18.79 6.74
C GLY A 43 -9.12 -18.44 7.82
N ARG A 44 -7.93 -17.95 7.44
CA ARG A 44 -6.97 -17.37 8.39
C ARG A 44 -7.58 -16.15 9.09
N ASP A 45 -7.32 -16.05 10.39
CA ASP A 45 -7.65 -14.88 11.20
C ASP A 45 -6.46 -14.58 12.13
N ALA A 46 -5.86 -13.41 11.97
CA ALA A 46 -4.76 -12.91 12.79
C ALA A 46 -5.25 -12.40 14.17
N GLY A 47 -6.56 -12.36 14.41
CA GLY A 47 -7.16 -12.10 15.72
C GLY A 47 -6.75 -10.76 16.33
N ASP A 48 -6.34 -10.79 17.59
CA ASP A 48 -6.02 -9.57 18.36
C ASP A 48 -4.86 -8.78 17.76
N ALA A 49 -3.88 -9.43 17.14
CA ALA A 49 -2.75 -8.75 16.51
C ALA A 49 -3.23 -7.80 15.40
N ALA A 50 -4.15 -8.27 14.55
CA ALA A 50 -4.80 -7.47 13.52
C ALA A 50 -5.55 -6.27 14.13
N MET A 51 -6.37 -6.51 15.15
CA MET A 51 -7.18 -5.45 15.77
C MET A 51 -6.32 -4.41 16.48
N ILE A 52 -5.23 -4.82 17.13
CA ILE A 52 -4.25 -3.91 17.73
C ILE A 52 -3.59 -3.04 16.65
N ALA A 53 -3.23 -3.61 15.50
CA ALA A 53 -2.65 -2.85 14.39
C ALA A 53 -3.64 -1.83 13.82
N VAL A 54 -4.93 -2.20 13.69
CA VAL A 54 -6.00 -1.27 13.32
C VAL A 54 -6.08 -0.12 14.31
N LEU A 55 -6.19 -0.38 15.62
CA LEU A 55 -6.29 0.66 16.65
C LEU A 55 -5.09 1.61 16.65
N LYS A 56 -3.88 1.08 16.47
CA LYS A 56 -2.65 1.88 16.35
C LYS A 56 -2.62 2.74 15.08
N THR A 57 -3.38 2.36 14.06
CA THR A 57 -3.46 3.07 12.79
C THR A 57 -4.57 4.13 12.83
N THR A 58 -5.74 3.81 13.37
CA THR A 58 -6.88 4.73 13.51
C THR A 58 -6.67 5.77 14.60
N GLY A 59 -5.85 5.51 15.63
CA GLY A 59 -5.54 6.49 16.68
C GLY A 59 -4.97 7.81 16.15
N PRO A 60 -3.89 7.79 15.33
CA PRO A 60 -3.26 9.01 14.81
C PRO A 60 -3.90 9.60 13.55
N GLY A 61 -4.83 8.92 12.88
CA GLY A 61 -5.35 9.34 11.57
C GLY A 61 -6.88 9.30 11.49
N PRO A 62 -7.49 10.02 10.53
CA PRO A 62 -8.95 10.07 10.36
C PRO A 62 -9.52 8.79 9.71
N TRP A 63 -8.96 7.62 10.04
CA TRP A 63 -9.32 6.35 9.42
C TRP A 63 -10.53 5.76 10.13
N SER A 64 -11.56 5.47 9.36
CA SER A 64 -12.73 4.73 9.84
C SER A 64 -12.62 3.27 9.41
N LEU A 65 -12.68 2.36 10.37
CA LEU A 65 -12.77 0.93 10.06
C LEU A 65 -14.18 0.59 9.54
N PHE A 66 -14.24 -0.24 8.52
CA PHE A 66 -15.48 -0.77 7.96
C PHE A 66 -15.39 -2.30 7.78
N PRO A 67 -16.51 -3.01 7.59
CA PRO A 67 -16.52 -4.49 7.63
C PRO A 67 -15.60 -5.17 6.61
N ALA A 68 -15.44 -4.61 5.40
CA ALA A 68 -14.51 -5.15 4.41
C ALA A 68 -13.04 -4.97 4.83
N ALA A 69 -12.66 -3.80 5.36
CA ALA A 69 -11.33 -3.56 5.89
C ALA A 69 -11.02 -4.43 7.10
N GLU A 70 -11.98 -4.60 8.02
CA GLU A 70 -11.79 -5.48 9.17
C GLU A 70 -11.49 -6.92 8.71
N ARG A 71 -12.30 -7.46 7.79
CA ARG A 71 -12.05 -8.80 7.23
C ARG A 71 -10.69 -8.90 6.56
N ALA A 72 -10.32 -7.92 5.74
CA ALA A 72 -9.03 -7.89 5.08
C ALA A 72 -7.86 -7.85 6.06
N VAL A 73 -7.91 -6.99 7.08
CA VAL A 73 -6.82 -6.92 8.07
C VAL A 73 -6.78 -8.19 8.90
N ARG A 74 -7.92 -8.74 9.34
CA ARG A 74 -7.95 -10.01 10.07
C ARG A 74 -7.35 -11.15 9.26
N GLU A 75 -7.67 -11.24 7.97
CA GLU A 75 -7.22 -12.34 7.14
C GLU A 75 -5.74 -12.22 6.74
N PHE A 76 -5.27 -10.99 6.43
CA PHE A 76 -3.97 -10.79 5.81
C PHE A 76 -2.91 -10.13 6.71
N HIS A 77 -3.25 -9.65 7.90
CA HIS A 77 -2.29 -8.96 8.77
C HIS A 77 -1.08 -9.85 9.13
N GLY A 78 0.10 -9.23 9.10
CA GLY A 78 1.37 -9.87 9.43
C GLY A 78 1.95 -10.71 8.29
N LEU A 79 1.30 -10.76 7.14
CA LEU A 79 1.84 -11.43 5.96
C LEU A 79 2.86 -10.54 5.25
N ARG A 80 3.91 -11.19 4.74
CA ARG A 80 4.87 -10.59 3.83
C ARG A 80 5.04 -11.44 2.57
N PRO A 81 4.10 -11.36 1.60
CA PRO A 81 4.25 -12.01 0.32
C PRO A 81 5.51 -11.52 -0.40
N ALA A 82 6.37 -12.47 -0.78
CA ALA A 82 7.57 -12.18 -1.56
C ALA A 82 7.21 -11.98 -3.05
N PRO A 83 7.97 -11.16 -3.80
CA PRO A 83 7.81 -11.07 -5.25
C PRO A 83 8.10 -12.42 -5.90
N ALA A 84 7.38 -12.76 -6.97
CA ALA A 84 7.59 -14.01 -7.68
C ALA A 84 9.00 -14.07 -8.30
N ALA A 85 9.64 -15.25 -8.23
CA ALA A 85 11.02 -15.46 -8.65
C ALA A 85 11.28 -15.19 -10.14
N HIS A 86 10.24 -15.26 -10.98
CA HIS A 86 10.34 -14.95 -12.41
C HIS A 86 10.39 -13.45 -12.72
N GLY A 87 10.37 -12.56 -11.70
CA GLY A 87 10.54 -11.11 -11.86
C GLY A 87 9.27 -10.34 -12.27
N GLY A 88 8.16 -11.05 -12.50
CA GLY A 88 6.87 -10.47 -12.92
C GLY A 88 6.42 -10.94 -14.30
N ARG A 89 5.10 -10.99 -14.54
CA ARG A 89 4.52 -11.43 -15.82
C ARG A 89 4.36 -10.30 -16.83
N GLU A 90 3.89 -9.14 -16.37
CA GLU A 90 3.57 -7.97 -17.21
C GLU A 90 4.30 -6.71 -16.71
N VAL A 91 4.37 -6.56 -15.39
CA VAL A 91 5.12 -5.51 -14.68
C VAL A 91 6.04 -6.19 -13.67
N ALA A 92 6.97 -5.43 -13.08
CA ALA A 92 7.88 -5.97 -12.06
C ALA A 92 7.09 -6.52 -10.87
N ALA A 93 7.28 -7.81 -10.58
CA ALA A 93 6.76 -8.44 -9.38
C ALA A 93 7.25 -7.68 -8.15
N THR A 94 6.32 -7.30 -7.28
CA THR A 94 6.65 -6.50 -6.09
C THR A 94 6.08 -7.19 -4.86
N GLY A 95 6.94 -7.43 -3.87
CA GLY A 95 6.51 -7.92 -2.57
C GLY A 95 5.80 -6.85 -1.77
N CYS A 96 5.20 -7.23 -0.66
CA CYS A 96 4.51 -6.28 0.19
C CYS A 96 4.47 -6.72 1.64
N VAL A 97 4.29 -5.75 2.53
CA VAL A 97 4.04 -5.96 3.96
C VAL A 97 2.60 -5.56 4.25
N VAL A 98 1.81 -6.52 4.73
CA VAL A 98 0.42 -6.29 5.13
C VAL A 98 0.37 -5.93 6.62
N ASP A 99 0.73 -4.68 6.90
CA ASP A 99 0.55 -4.05 8.22
C ASP A 99 -0.03 -2.64 8.06
N PRO A 100 -1.27 -2.38 8.52
CA PRO A 100 -1.87 -1.06 8.50
C PRO A 100 -1.00 0.06 9.09
N GLN A 101 -0.15 -0.28 10.08
CA GLN A 101 0.74 0.68 10.72
C GLN A 101 1.78 1.26 9.77
N GLU A 102 2.20 0.51 8.75
CA GLU A 102 3.16 0.99 7.76
C GLU A 102 2.58 2.18 6.98
N ALA A 103 1.33 2.08 6.55
CA ALA A 103 0.66 3.13 5.77
C ALA A 103 -0.04 4.20 6.62
N ARG A 104 0.07 4.17 7.96
CA ARG A 104 -0.65 5.10 8.85
C ARG A 104 -0.36 6.59 8.59
N TYR A 105 0.85 6.91 8.11
CA TYR A 105 1.27 8.28 7.79
C TYR A 105 0.92 8.72 6.36
N SER A 106 0.41 7.81 5.53
CA SER A 106 -0.02 8.10 4.15
C SER A 106 -1.42 8.74 4.09
N GLY A 107 -1.83 9.42 5.17
CA GLY A 107 -3.12 10.10 5.34
C GLY A 107 -3.52 10.99 4.16
N PRO A 108 -2.78 12.09 3.90
CA PRO A 108 -3.20 13.06 2.89
C PRO A 108 -3.31 12.47 1.46
N PRO A 109 -2.37 11.65 0.97
CA PRO A 109 -2.51 11.03 -0.36
C PRO A 109 -3.71 10.08 -0.48
N LEU A 110 -3.91 9.22 0.52
CA LEU A 110 -5.02 8.26 0.53
C LEU A 110 -6.38 8.94 0.71
N HIS A 111 -6.46 10.03 1.46
CA HIS A 111 -7.69 10.80 1.58
C HIS A 111 -8.11 11.44 0.25
N ARG A 112 -7.15 11.98 -0.51
CA ARG A 112 -7.42 12.51 -1.86
C ARG A 112 -7.90 11.42 -2.81
N LEU A 113 -7.33 10.22 -2.73
CA LEU A 113 -7.80 9.08 -3.52
C LEU A 113 -9.24 8.71 -3.11
N ALA A 114 -9.52 8.63 -1.80
CA ALA A 114 -10.86 8.36 -1.29
C ALA A 114 -11.89 9.39 -1.78
N GLU A 115 -11.55 10.68 -1.76
CA GLU A 115 -12.37 11.77 -2.29
C GLU A 115 -12.62 11.63 -3.80
N THR A 116 -11.60 11.22 -4.57
CA THR A 116 -11.71 11.11 -6.03
C THR A 116 -12.53 9.89 -6.45
N LEU A 117 -12.36 8.77 -5.76
CA LEU A 117 -13.15 7.56 -5.98
C LEU A 117 -14.56 7.66 -5.39
N GLY A 118 -14.80 8.61 -4.48
CA GLY A 118 -16.07 8.74 -3.75
C GLY A 118 -16.35 7.57 -2.79
N THR A 119 -15.32 6.85 -2.35
CA THR A 119 -15.43 5.70 -1.43
C THR A 119 -14.51 5.88 -0.23
N ARG A 120 -14.80 5.18 0.86
CA ARG A 120 -13.93 5.20 2.05
C ARG A 120 -12.77 4.23 1.85
N LEU A 121 -11.56 4.69 2.17
CA LEU A 121 -10.35 3.88 2.11
C LEU A 121 -9.76 3.64 3.48
N PHE A 122 -9.24 2.43 3.68
CA PHE A 122 -8.51 2.03 4.88
C PHE A 122 -7.09 1.57 4.52
N PRO A 123 -6.05 2.08 5.18
CA PRO A 123 -4.68 1.67 4.94
C PRO A 123 -4.48 0.19 5.32
N LEU A 124 -4.02 -0.61 4.37
CA LEU A 124 -3.80 -2.05 4.57
C LEU A 124 -2.32 -2.38 4.79
N GLY A 125 -1.42 -1.60 4.21
CA GLY A 125 0.01 -1.83 4.32
C GLY A 125 0.82 -1.08 3.28
N ARG A 126 2.02 -1.57 2.99
CA ARG A 126 2.95 -0.95 2.05
C ARG A 126 3.61 -2.01 1.17
N THR A 127 3.88 -1.66 -0.08
CA THR A 127 4.67 -2.51 -0.99
C THR A 127 6.19 -2.37 -0.71
N ASP A 128 7.00 -3.31 -1.17
CA ASP A 128 8.47 -3.20 -1.08
C ASP A 128 9.01 -2.00 -1.91
N ALA A 129 8.21 -1.48 -2.84
CA ALA A 129 8.50 -0.26 -3.61
C ALA A 129 8.11 1.04 -2.88
N ASP A 130 7.81 0.99 -1.58
CA ASP A 130 7.37 2.12 -0.74
C ASP A 130 6.05 2.77 -1.18
N ALA A 131 5.24 2.09 -1.99
CA ALA A 131 3.89 2.52 -2.32
C ALA A 131 2.91 2.09 -1.23
N PRO A 132 2.18 3.02 -0.57
CA PRO A 132 1.13 2.67 0.38
C PRO A 132 -0.02 1.97 -0.32
N MET A 133 -0.60 0.99 0.37
CA MET A 133 -1.72 0.18 -0.06
C MET A 133 -2.94 0.46 0.82
N ALA A 134 -4.11 0.47 0.20
CA ALA A 134 -5.37 0.63 0.89
C ALA A 134 -6.45 -0.26 0.28
N VAL A 135 -7.46 -0.55 1.09
CA VAL A 135 -8.66 -1.28 0.71
C VAL A 135 -9.85 -0.34 0.80
N ASP A 136 -10.85 -0.54 -0.06
CA ASP A 136 -12.12 0.19 -0.01
C ASP A 136 -13.26 -0.62 0.61
N GLU A 137 -14.45 -0.04 0.64
CA GLU A 137 -15.66 -0.64 1.21
C GLU A 137 -16.10 -1.93 0.50
N GLU A 138 -15.79 -2.05 -0.79
CA GLU A 138 -16.05 -3.23 -1.62
C GLU A 138 -15.02 -4.35 -1.41
N GLY A 139 -13.85 -4.04 -0.82
CA GLY A 139 -12.76 -5.00 -0.60
C GLY A 139 -11.71 -5.02 -1.72
N ARG A 140 -11.71 -4.01 -2.59
CA ARG A 140 -10.78 -3.84 -3.70
C ARG A 140 -9.44 -3.30 -3.20
N LEU A 141 -8.34 -3.76 -3.78
CA LEU A 141 -6.99 -3.36 -3.37
C LEU A 141 -6.42 -2.26 -4.26
N PHE A 142 -6.06 -1.14 -3.64
CA PHE A 142 -5.42 0.00 -4.27
C PHE A 142 -3.98 0.20 -3.77
N SER A 143 -3.11 0.71 -4.63
CA SER A 143 -1.79 1.22 -4.26
C SER A 143 -1.55 2.61 -4.84
N LEU A 144 -0.83 3.48 -4.12
CA LEU A 144 -0.47 4.81 -4.62
C LEU A 144 1.02 4.87 -4.93
N GLY A 145 1.37 5.01 -6.21
CA GLY A 145 2.74 5.22 -6.66
C GLY A 145 2.96 6.63 -7.17
N ALA A 146 4.18 6.89 -7.66
CA ALA A 146 4.53 8.18 -8.29
C ALA A 146 3.65 8.53 -9.51
N GLY A 147 3.04 7.52 -10.14
CA GLY A 147 2.13 7.68 -11.29
C GLY A 147 0.66 7.87 -10.94
N GLY A 148 0.30 7.92 -9.65
CA GLY A 148 -1.09 7.99 -9.19
C GLY A 148 -1.54 6.70 -8.52
N ALA A 149 -2.85 6.49 -8.47
CA ALA A 149 -3.47 5.33 -7.85
C ALA A 149 -3.74 4.20 -8.86
N TRP A 150 -3.56 2.98 -8.38
CA TRP A 150 -3.61 1.76 -9.18
C TRP A 150 -4.49 0.73 -8.46
N LEU A 151 -5.44 0.16 -9.19
CA LEU A 151 -6.28 -0.96 -8.74
C LEU A 151 -5.60 -2.28 -9.14
N HIS A 152 -5.32 -3.13 -8.15
CA HIS A 152 -4.68 -4.43 -8.36
C HIS A 152 -5.67 -5.58 -8.48
N GLY A 153 -6.85 -5.45 -7.88
CA GLY A 153 -7.87 -6.49 -7.95
C GLY A 153 -9.15 -6.10 -7.22
N GLU A 154 -10.23 -6.78 -7.58
CA GLU A 154 -11.55 -6.61 -6.98
C GLU A 154 -11.62 -7.16 -5.54
N THR A 155 -10.66 -8.01 -5.17
CA THR A 155 -10.48 -8.51 -3.81
C THR A 155 -9.05 -8.29 -3.33
N VAL A 156 -8.86 -8.16 -2.02
CA VAL A 156 -7.52 -8.05 -1.41
C VAL A 156 -6.63 -9.24 -1.78
N ARG A 157 -7.19 -10.45 -1.77
CA ARG A 157 -6.46 -11.65 -2.16
C ARG A 157 -5.95 -11.55 -3.59
N ASP A 158 -6.84 -11.26 -4.54
CA ASP A 158 -6.49 -11.21 -5.96
C ASP A 158 -5.52 -10.06 -6.23
N GLY A 159 -5.68 -8.93 -5.55
CA GLY A 159 -4.75 -7.81 -5.65
C GLY A 159 -3.35 -8.12 -5.13
N LEU A 160 -3.23 -8.86 -4.01
CA LEU A 160 -1.93 -9.30 -3.48
C LEU A 160 -1.27 -10.34 -4.39
N LEU A 161 -2.05 -11.26 -4.98
CA LEU A 161 -1.56 -12.17 -6.01
C LEU A 161 -1.07 -11.40 -7.24
N ALA A 162 -1.87 -10.46 -7.76
CA ALA A 162 -1.52 -9.64 -8.91
C ALA A 162 -0.22 -8.85 -8.68
N LEU A 163 -0.04 -8.26 -7.49
CA LEU A 163 1.19 -7.57 -7.10
C LEU A 163 2.42 -8.49 -7.11
N THR A 164 2.30 -9.66 -6.49
CA THR A 164 3.41 -10.61 -6.35
C THR A 164 3.75 -11.32 -7.65
N GLU A 165 2.76 -11.58 -8.51
CA GLU A 165 2.95 -12.12 -9.86
C GLU A 165 3.37 -11.06 -10.88
N GLY A 166 3.24 -9.77 -10.55
CA GLY A 166 3.53 -8.67 -11.45
C GLY A 166 2.54 -8.61 -12.62
N LEU A 167 1.24 -8.76 -12.34
CA LEU A 167 0.16 -8.49 -13.29
C LEU A 167 -0.07 -6.98 -13.39
N ARG A 168 -0.45 -6.48 -14.57
CA ARG A 168 -0.63 -5.05 -14.77
C ARG A 168 -1.86 -4.55 -14.00
N PRO A 169 -1.71 -3.56 -13.12
CA PRO A 169 -2.86 -2.95 -12.47
C PRO A 169 -3.65 -2.06 -13.43
N TYR A 170 -4.93 -1.88 -13.15
CA TYR A 170 -5.76 -0.90 -13.82
C TYR A 170 -5.53 0.48 -13.21
N ALA A 171 -5.37 1.50 -14.05
CA ALA A 171 -5.36 2.89 -13.58
C ALA A 171 -6.73 3.20 -12.96
N SER A 172 -6.76 3.58 -11.69
CA SER A 172 -8.01 3.74 -10.96
C SER A 172 -8.71 5.06 -11.29
N GLY A 173 -8.89 5.43 -12.55
CA GLY A 173 -9.66 6.63 -12.98
C GLY A 173 -9.12 8.00 -12.55
N ASP A 174 -8.25 8.05 -11.53
CA ASP A 174 -7.58 9.18 -10.92
C ASP A 174 -6.44 9.67 -11.82
N GLY A 175 -6.76 10.00 -13.06
CA GLY A 175 -5.86 10.56 -14.06
C GLY A 175 -5.32 11.95 -13.67
N ASN A 176 -4.79 12.11 -12.46
CA ASN A 176 -3.87 13.19 -12.12
C ASN A 176 -2.46 12.81 -12.56
N GLY A 177 -2.31 12.60 -13.87
CA GLY A 177 -1.05 12.75 -14.58
C GLY A 177 -0.66 14.23 -14.65
N GLY A 178 -0.60 14.91 -13.50
CA GLY A 178 -0.12 16.28 -13.34
C GLY A 178 1.40 16.39 -13.39
N GLY A 179 2.08 15.43 -14.03
CA GLY A 179 3.47 15.57 -14.40
C GLY A 179 3.59 16.51 -15.58
N ARG A 180 3.57 17.83 -15.35
CA ARG A 180 4.26 18.75 -16.27
C ARG A 180 5.76 18.46 -16.17
N CYS A 181 6.21 17.38 -16.79
CA CYS A 181 7.58 17.23 -17.27
C CYS A 181 7.79 18.10 -18.52
N GLY A 182 7.35 19.35 -18.44
CA GLY A 182 7.65 20.41 -19.39
C GLY A 182 8.86 21.17 -18.87
N ARG A 183 10.05 20.53 -18.83
CA ARG A 183 11.27 21.33 -19.04
C ARG A 183 11.23 21.76 -20.51
N GLN A 184 10.49 22.83 -20.78
CA GLN A 184 10.72 23.61 -21.98
C GLN A 184 12.15 24.14 -21.87
N ARG A 185 13.08 23.40 -22.48
CA ARG A 185 14.38 23.93 -22.86
C ARG A 185 14.05 25.16 -23.72
N PRO A 186 14.49 26.39 -23.39
CA PRO A 186 14.30 27.49 -24.32
C PRO A 186 15.07 27.13 -25.59
N THR A 187 14.33 26.78 -26.65
CA THR A 187 14.88 26.64 -27.99
C THR A 187 15.29 28.03 -28.42
N ARG A 188 16.59 28.26 -28.30
CA ARG A 188 17.33 29.38 -28.89
C ARG A 188 16.84 29.60 -30.33
N PRO A 189 16.27 30.77 -30.67
CA PRO A 189 15.92 31.07 -32.06
C PRO A 189 17.21 31.14 -32.91
N PRO A 190 17.19 30.66 -34.16
CA PRO A 190 18.33 30.86 -35.06
C PRO A 190 18.48 32.35 -35.38
N ALA A 191 19.71 32.83 -35.19
CA ALA A 191 20.12 34.19 -35.49
C ALA A 191 20.10 34.44 -37.01
N SER A 192 19.19 35.29 -37.47
CA SER A 192 19.26 35.92 -38.77
C SER A 192 19.70 37.38 -38.62
N GLY A 193 20.85 37.70 -39.19
CA GLY A 193 21.02 38.94 -39.97
C GLY A 193 21.20 40.24 -39.21
N ARG A 194 22.47 40.58 -38.99
CA ARG A 194 23.04 41.94 -38.84
C ARG A 194 22.25 43.03 -39.59
N ARG A 195 22.04 44.20 -38.97
CA ARG A 195 22.86 45.43 -39.14
C ARG A 195 22.25 46.66 -38.46
N SER A 196 23.15 47.44 -37.85
CA SER A 196 23.16 48.91 -37.74
C SER A 196 22.24 49.63 -36.72
N SER A 197 22.84 50.02 -35.59
CA SER A 197 22.62 51.28 -34.86
C SER A 197 23.10 52.50 -35.69
N PRO A 198 23.00 53.79 -35.28
CA PRO A 198 22.67 54.34 -33.94
C PRO A 198 21.84 55.65 -33.89
N SER A 199 21.68 56.16 -32.65
CA SER A 199 21.25 57.51 -32.22
C SER A 199 19.75 57.80 -32.37
N THR A 200 19.02 58.36 -31.38
CA THR A 200 19.30 59.63 -30.68
C THR A 200 18.57 59.68 -29.33
N SER A 201 19.18 60.41 -28.40
CA SER A 201 18.69 60.89 -27.10
C SER A 201 17.24 61.39 -27.05
N CYS A 202 16.59 61.25 -25.89
CA CYS A 202 15.82 62.31 -25.19
C CYS A 202 15.24 61.80 -23.86
N THR A 203 15.66 62.41 -22.74
CA THR A 203 14.81 62.69 -21.55
C THR A 203 13.88 63.88 -21.89
N PRO A 204 12.83 64.28 -21.11
CA PRO A 204 12.69 64.15 -19.65
C PRO A 204 11.23 64.05 -19.05
N THR A 205 11.16 63.99 -17.71
CA THR A 205 10.19 64.65 -16.82
C THR A 205 8.70 64.19 -16.66
N ALA A 206 8.42 63.85 -15.40
CA ALA A 206 7.24 64.12 -14.55
C ALA A 206 5.96 63.26 -14.59
N CYS A 207 5.61 62.85 -13.35
CA CYS A 207 4.39 63.20 -12.60
C CYS A 207 3.49 62.05 -12.13
N SER A 208 3.25 62.09 -10.81
CA SER A 208 2.00 61.76 -10.11
C SER A 208 1.73 60.33 -9.62
N THR A 209 2.12 60.11 -8.36
CA THR A 209 1.28 59.50 -7.29
C THR A 209 -0.03 60.31 -7.11
N PRO A 210 -1.14 59.79 -6.52
CA PRO A 210 -1.19 59.37 -5.11
C PRO A 210 -2.04 58.13 -4.79
N ALA A 211 -1.83 57.61 -3.57
CA ALA A 211 -2.65 56.64 -2.84
C ALA A 211 -4.05 57.18 -2.50
N PRO A 212 -4.97 56.31 -2.03
CA PRO A 212 -5.95 56.72 -1.03
C PRO A 212 -5.80 55.98 0.31
N SER A 213 -5.92 56.79 1.35
CA SER A 213 -5.88 56.49 2.79
C SER A 213 -7.11 55.75 3.32
N ALA A 214 -6.86 55.10 4.45
CA ALA A 214 -7.74 54.66 5.54
C ALA A 214 -9.13 55.31 5.67
N CYS A 215 -10.11 54.47 6.04
CA CYS A 215 -11.20 54.86 6.94
C CYS A 215 -11.53 53.69 7.89
N GLY A 216 -11.21 53.90 9.17
CA GLY A 216 -11.70 53.12 10.31
C GLY A 216 -13.00 53.70 10.89
N PRO A 217 -13.47 53.20 12.04
CA PRO A 217 -14.87 52.84 12.29
C PRO A 217 -15.65 53.87 13.12
N PRO A 218 -16.94 53.61 13.44
CA PRO A 218 -17.50 54.09 14.69
C PRO A 218 -17.80 52.95 15.67
N ARG A 219 -17.31 53.17 16.90
CA ARG A 219 -17.79 52.56 18.15
C ARG A 219 -19.23 53.02 18.41
N SER A 220 -20.04 52.15 19.01
CA SER A 220 -21.12 52.57 19.90
C SER A 220 -21.05 51.73 21.17
N ALA A 221 -21.19 52.43 22.30
CA ALA A 221 -21.15 51.92 23.65
C ALA A 221 -22.54 52.05 24.28
N GLY A 222 -22.86 51.18 25.24
CA GLY A 222 -23.54 51.61 26.46
C GLY A 222 -24.92 51.02 26.77
N SER A 223 -24.90 50.14 27.79
CA SER A 223 -25.84 50.02 28.92
C SER A 223 -27.27 49.50 28.72
N ALA A 224 -27.52 48.33 29.30
CA ALA A 224 -28.41 48.15 30.45
C ALA A 224 -27.85 47.02 31.34
#